data_AF-A0A9Q3Q0Q3-F1
#
_entry.id   AF-A0A9Q3Q0Q3-F1
#
_cell.length_a   1.000
_cell.length_b   1.000
_cell.length_c   1.000
_cell.angle_alpha   90.00
_cell.angle_beta   90.00
_cell.angle_gamma   90.00
#
_symmetry.space_group_name_H-M   'P 1'
#
loop_
_entity.id
_entity.type
_entity.pdbx_description
1 polymer ?
#
loop_
_entity_poly.entity_id
_entity_poly.type
_entity_poly.pdbx_seq_one_letter_code
_entity_poly.pdbx_strand_id
1 'polypeptide(L)'
;MKEQDQRELDCIITRGRCLMVPQVTDLMTHQVLTRTIQCEIQKLGKQSCIAPKKPYLRPQDFQWRLAFAQAHRHWMINDWTRVVWTDELAFELGKKVDWV
;
A
#
# COMPACT_ATOMS: atom_id res chain seq x y z
N MET A 1 19.29 20.87 4.43
CA MET A 1 19.39 19.79 5.43
C MET A 1 20.80 19.27 5.39
N LYS A 2 21.36 18.98 6.57
CA LYS A 2 22.63 18.25 6.67
C LYS A 2 22.37 16.78 6.33
N GLU A 3 23.44 16.04 6.05
CA GLU A 3 23.33 14.61 5.70
C GLU A 3 22.73 13.78 6.85
N GLN A 4 22.98 14.17 8.11
CA GLN A 4 22.37 13.53 9.28
C GLN A 4 20.85 13.68 9.29
N ASP A 5 20.33 14.88 9.01
CA ASP A 5 18.89 15.16 8.96
C ASP A 5 18.20 14.35 7.84
N GLN A 6 18.88 14.16 6.70
CA GLN A 6 18.37 13.36 5.58
C GLN A 6 18.20 11.88 5.96
N ARG A 7 19.18 11.32 6.70
CA ARG A 7 19.11 9.94 7.19
C ARG A 7 18.03 9.76 8.26
N GLU A 8 17.89 10.75 9.14
CA GLU A 8 16.82 10.79 10.15
C GLU A 8 15.45 10.82 9.46
N LEU A 9 15.26 11.67 8.45
CA LEU A 9 14.04 11.74 7.65
C LEU A 9 13.70 10.39 7.01
N ASP A 10 14.68 9.75 6.37
CA ASP A 10 14.46 8.46 5.70
C ASP A 10 14.07 7.36 6.70
N CYS A 11 14.69 7.34 7.88
CA CYS A 11 14.33 6.43 8.96
C CYS A 11 12.89 6.65 9.46
N ILE A 12 12.50 7.91 9.68
CA ILE A 12 11.15 8.28 10.13
C ILE A 12 10.12 7.83 9.09
N ILE A 13 10.32 8.12 7.81
CA ILE A 13 9.35 7.76 6.76
C ILE A 13 9.26 6.24 6.57
N THR A 14 10.39 5.55 6.61
CA THR A 14 10.41 4.09 6.39
C THR A 14 9.76 3.32 7.53
N ARG A 15 9.95 3.79 8.78
CA ARG A 15 9.32 3.19 9.98
C ARG A 15 7.87 3.62 10.13
N GLY A 16 7.58 4.91 9.97
CA GLY A 16 6.28 5.53 10.09
C GLY A 16 5.49 5.49 8.78
N ARG A 17 5.15 4.28 8.33
CA ARG A 17 4.27 4.12 7.15
C ARG A 17 2.97 4.90 7.38
N CYS A 18 2.64 5.77 6.44
CA CYS A 18 1.44 6.63 6.42
C CYS A 18 1.42 7.83 7.39
N LEU A 19 2.57 8.31 7.88
CA LEU A 19 2.62 9.57 8.63
C LEU A 19 2.30 10.79 7.74
N MET A 20 1.59 11.77 8.32
CA MET A 20 1.39 13.07 7.69
C MET A 20 2.65 13.94 7.80
N VAL A 21 2.88 14.81 6.82
CA VAL A 21 4.05 15.71 6.81
C VAL A 21 4.22 16.53 8.11
N PRO A 22 3.17 17.11 8.72
CA PRO A 22 3.31 17.80 10.01
C PRO A 22 3.73 16.88 11.15
N GLN A 23 3.28 15.63 11.16
CA GLN A 23 3.74 14.66 12.17
C GLN A 23 5.22 14.32 11.96
N VAL A 24 5.67 14.27 10.70
CA VAL A 24 7.10 14.10 10.38
C VAL A 24 7.92 15.31 10.84
N THR A 25 7.38 16.53 10.77
CA THR A 25 8.08 17.72 11.25
C THR A 25 8.22 17.73 12.77
N ASP A 26 7.21 17.26 13.49
CA ASP A 26 7.22 17.21 14.96
C ASP A 26 8.16 16.11 15.50
N LEU A 27 8.37 15.05 14.72
CA LEU A 27 9.26 13.93 15.08
C LEU A 27 10.75 14.21 14.80
N MET A 28 11.06 15.29 14.07
CA MET A 28 12.43 15.68 13.77
C MET A 28 13.11 16.32 14.98
N THR A 29 14.40 16.01 15.16
CA THR A 29 15.22 16.60 16.23
C THR A 29 15.34 18.13 16.11
N HIS A 30 15.31 18.65 14.89
CA HIS A 30 15.39 20.08 14.60
C HIS A 30 14.06 20.61 14.05
N GLN A 31 13.70 21.84 14.42
CA GLN A 31 12.55 22.52 13.81
C GLN A 31 12.84 22.82 12.35
N VAL A 32 12.17 22.10 11.46
CA VAL A 32 12.28 22.25 10.01
C VAL A 32 10.91 22.63 9.47
N LEU A 33 10.89 23.55 8.50
CA LEU A 33 9.66 23.93 7.82
C LEU A 33 9.09 22.74 7.05
N THR A 34 7.77 22.59 7.07
CA THR A 34 7.01 21.58 6.30
C THR A 34 7.40 21.57 4.82
N ARG A 35 7.59 22.74 4.21
CA ARG A 35 8.01 22.88 2.81
C ARG A 35 9.36 22.20 2.54
N THR A 36 10.32 22.34 3.45
CA THR A 36 11.66 21.74 3.29
C THR A 36 11.58 20.22 3.32
N ILE A 37 10.78 19.67 4.23
CA ILE A 37 10.55 18.22 4.34
C ILE A 37 9.86 17.69 3.09
N GLN A 38 8.85 18.39 2.55
CA GLN A 38 8.18 17.97 1.30
C GLN A 38 9.15 17.91 0.11
N CYS A 39 9.98 18.93 -0.09
CA CYS A 39 10.98 18.93 -1.15
C CYS A 39 11.97 17.76 -1.00
N GLU A 40 12.37 17.45 0.23
CA GLU A 40 13.33 16.36 0.47
C GLU A 40 12.71 14.98 0.28
N ILE A 41 11.47 14.78 0.71
CA ILE A 41 10.68 13.56 0.45
C ILE A 41 10.61 13.28 -1.05
N GLN A 42 10.36 14.32 -1.86
CA GLN A 42 10.31 14.21 -3.32
C GLN A 42 11.67 13.83 -3.91
N LYS A 43 12.78 14.42 -3.43
CA LYS A 43 14.13 14.03 -3.87
C LYS A 43 14.47 12.59 -3.54
N LEU A 44 13.97 12.07 -2.41
CA LEU A 44 14.11 10.66 -2.03
C LEU A 44 13.21 9.73 -2.86
N GLY A 45 12.43 10.26 -3.81
CA GLY A 45 11.52 9.48 -4.66
C GLY A 45 10.31 8.94 -3.92
N LYS A 46 9.98 9.47 -2.74
CA LYS A 46 8.83 9.06 -1.95
C LYS A 46 7.64 9.94 -2.26
N GLN A 47 6.45 9.34 -2.27
CA GLN A 47 5.19 10.03 -2.53
C GLN A 47 4.11 9.62 -1.54
N SER A 48 3.20 10.55 -1.26
CA SER A 48 1.99 10.25 -0.49
C SER A 48 1.03 9.45 -1.37
N CYS A 49 0.68 8.24 -0.94
CA CYS A 49 -0.32 7.41 -1.60
C CYS A 49 -1.36 6.94 -0.59
N ILE A 50 -2.62 6.87 -1.03
CA ILE A 50 -3.69 6.23 -0.26
C ILE A 50 -3.57 4.73 -0.50
N ALA A 51 -3.37 3.95 0.57
CA ALA A 51 -3.35 2.51 0.47
C ALA A 51 -4.74 2.00 0.02
N PRO A 52 -4.83 1.12 -1.00
CA PRO A 52 -6.12 0.58 -1.41
C PRO A 52 -6.73 -0.25 -0.27
N LYS A 53 -8.05 -0.13 -0.09
CA LYS A 53 -8.79 -0.90 0.92
C LYS A 53 -8.79 -2.37 0.50
N LYS A 54 -7.95 -3.17 1.15
CA LYS A 54 -7.92 -4.62 0.95
C LYS A 54 -9.03 -5.27 1.78
N PRO A 55 -9.69 -6.34 1.29
CA PRO A 55 -10.57 -7.12 2.13
C PRO A 55 -9.77 -7.69 3.31
N TYR A 56 -10.39 -7.68 4.49
CA TYR A 56 -9.79 -8.29 5.65
C TYR A 56 -9.76 -9.80 5.46
N LEU A 57 -8.59 -10.40 5.62
CA LEU A 57 -8.41 -11.84 5.56
C LEU A 57 -8.17 -12.37 6.97
N ARG A 58 -8.86 -13.45 7.32
CA ARG A 58 -8.58 -14.12 8.60
C ARG A 58 -7.24 -14.84 8.50
N PRO A 59 -6.54 -15.08 9.63
CA PRO A 59 -5.28 -15.82 9.65
C PRO A 59 -5.36 -17.18 8.92
N GLN A 60 -6.51 -17.85 9.03
CA GLN A 60 -6.78 -19.08 8.30
C GLN A 60 -6.82 -18.86 6.78
N ASP A 61 -7.58 -17.87 6.30
CA ASP A 61 -7.68 -17.58 4.86
C ASP A 61 -6.30 -17.26 4.25
N PHE A 62 -5.40 -16.62 5.01
CA PHE A 62 -4.01 -16.41 4.58
C PHE A 62 -3.25 -17.71 4.37
N GLN A 63 -3.36 -18.66 5.29
CA GLN A 63 -2.68 -19.96 5.18
C GLN A 63 -3.19 -20.74 3.97
N TRP A 64 -4.50 -20.72 3.72
CA TRP A 64 -5.11 -21.44 2.60
C TRP A 64 -4.71 -20.83 1.26
N ARG A 65 -4.71 -19.50 1.16
CA ARG A 65 -4.21 -18.78 -0.03
C ARG A 65 -2.73 -19.05 -0.28
N LEU A 66 -1.92 -19.07 0.78
CA LEU A 66 -0.49 -19.36 0.67
C LEU A 66 -0.24 -20.80 0.21
N ALA A 67 -0.93 -21.77 0.81
CA ALA A 67 -0.82 -23.18 0.43
C ALA A 67 -1.26 -23.40 -1.03
N PHE A 68 -2.34 -22.76 -1.46
CA PHE A 68 -2.79 -22.80 -2.85
C PHE A 68 -1.71 -22.24 -3.80
N ALA A 69 -1.17 -21.05 -3.50
CA ALA A 69 -0.14 -20.43 -4.32
C ALA A 69 1.15 -21.26 -4.38
N GLN A 70 1.54 -21.91 -3.27
CA GLN A 70 2.70 -22.79 -3.22
C GLN A 70 2.49 -24.06 -4.05
N ALA A 71 1.34 -24.71 -3.92
CA ALA A 71 1.00 -25.92 -4.68
C ALA A 71 0.99 -25.68 -6.20
N HIS A 72 0.61 -24.46 -6.62
CA HIS A 72 0.49 -24.08 -8.03
C HIS A 72 1.65 -23.20 -8.52
N ARG A 73 2.73 -23.06 -7.75
CA ARG A 73 3.87 -22.16 -8.07
C ARG A 73 4.55 -22.50 -9.40
N HIS A 74 4.57 -23.78 -9.75
CA HIS A 74 5.25 -24.30 -10.94
C HIS A 74 4.29 -24.52 -12.12
N TRP A 75 3.03 -24.15 -11.99
CA TRP A 75 2.06 -24.30 -13.06
C TRP A 75 2.40 -23.40 -14.24
N MET A 76 2.36 -23.98 -15.43
CA MET A 76 2.52 -23.27 -16.68
C MET A 76 1.15 -22.80 -17.19
N ILE A 77 1.17 -21.97 -18.23
CA ILE A 77 -0.06 -21.44 -18.86
C ILE A 77 -1.02 -22.58 -19.23
N ASN A 78 -0.51 -23.71 -19.73
CA ASN A 78 -1.32 -24.87 -20.12
C ASN A 78 -2.00 -25.61 -18.96
N ASP A 79 -1.49 -25.44 -17.73
CA ASP A 79 -2.14 -25.99 -16.53
C ASP A 79 -3.29 -25.07 -16.11
N TRP A 80 -3.08 -23.75 -16.17
CA TRP A 80 -4.12 -22.76 -15.90
C TRP A 80 -5.27 -22.79 -16.90
N THR A 81 -5.02 -23.11 -18.18
CA THR A 81 -6.08 -23.22 -19.20
C THR A 81 -7.06 -24.35 -18.92
N ARG A 82 -6.69 -25.32 -18.08
CA ARG A 82 -7.57 -26.43 -17.67
C ARG A 82 -8.46 -26.06 -16.49
N VAL A 83 -8.20 -24.94 -15.81
CA VAL A 83 -9.00 -24.48 -14.68
C VAL A 83 -10.17 -23.65 -15.16
N VAL A 84 -11.36 -24.08 -14.77
CA VAL A 84 -12.58 -23.28 -14.93
C VAL A 84 -12.85 -22.55 -13.63
N TRP A 85 -12.90 -21.22 -13.71
CA TRP A 85 -13.24 -20.36 -12.58
C TRP A 85 -14.71 -19.97 -12.68
N THR A 86 -15.42 -20.04 -11.56
CA THR A 86 -16.79 -19.56 -11.42
C THR A 86 -16.81 -18.56 -10.28
N ASP A 87 -17.27 -17.35 -10.53
CA ASP A 87 -17.52 -16.34 -9.50
C ASP A 87 -18.95 -15.83 -9.65
N GLU A 88 -19.58 -15.53 -8.52
CA GLU A 88 -20.93 -14.98 -8.48
C GLU A 88 -20.84 -13.48 -8.23
N LEU A 89 -21.33 -12.69 -9.17
CA LEU A 89 -21.42 -11.25 -9.02
C LEU A 89 -22.88 -10.85 -8.80
N ALA A 90 -23.12 -10.09 -7.73
CA ALA A 90 -24.45 -9.55 -7.45
C ALA A 90 -24.73 -8.34 -8.35
N PHE A 91 -25.75 -8.42 -9.18
CA PHE A 91 -26.26 -7.30 -9.96
C PHE A 91 -27.41 -6.64 -9.21
N GLU A 92 -27.28 -5.36 -8.89
CA GLU A 92 -28.36 -4.59 -8.31
C GLU A 92 -29.21 -3.97 -9.42
N LEU A 93 -30.45 -4.43 -9.57
CA LEU A 93 -31.41 -3.85 -10.51
C LEU A 93 -32.13 -2.66 -9.85
N GLY A 94 -32.12 -1.49 -10.51
CA GLY A 94 -32.91 -0.33 -10.08
C GLY A 94 -32.19 0.68 -9.18
N LYS A 95 -30.86 0.60 -9.01
CA LYS A 95 -30.11 1.71 -8.41
C LYS A 95 -30.23 2.95 -9.32
N LYS A 96 -30.77 4.04 -8.77
CA LYS A 96 -30.71 5.36 -9.42
C LYS A 96 -29.23 5.72 -9.50
N VAL A 97 -28.70 5.77 -10.71
CA VAL A 97 -27.32 6.21 -10.95
C VAL A 97 -27.34 7.73 -10.78
N ASP A 98 -26.90 8.21 -9.62
CA ASP A 98 -26.61 9.62 -9.45
C ASP A 98 -25.30 9.88 -10.20
N TRP A 99 -25.42 10.38 -11.43
CA TRP A 99 -24.28 10.91 -12.16
C TRP A 99 -23.79 12.16 -11.42
N VAL A 100 -22.73 12.00 -10.64
CA VAL A 100 -21.90 13.11 -10.15
C VAL A 100 -20.92 13.52 -11.24
#